data_AF-A0AA36MVC8-F1
#
_entry.id   AF-A0AA36MVC8-F1
#
_cell.length_a   1.000
_cell.length_b   1.000
_cell.length_c   1.000
_cell.angle_alpha   90.00
_cell.angle_beta   90.00
_cell.angle_gamma   90.00
#
_symmetry.space_group_name_H-M   'P 1'
#
loop_
_entity.id
_entity.type
_entity.pdbx_description
1 polymer ?
#
loop_
_entity_poly.entity_id
_entity_poly.type
_entity_poly.pdbx_seq_one_letter_code
_entity_poly.pdbx_strand_id
1 'polypeptide(L)'
;MPAAIWAEDSMYDALSEVNKHIPKLLERFQVEEALCFAVRDCKFSVSIADPQLPDVPLIAVSEGFENVTGYALADVQGLNCRFLNEGCEVSEEDFQALRRCSKTGERFVGLLQNRRSTGETFMNLLDLQGLIVARDHSRGGADVMFLVGIQADVTSACDAHHTVPEDHRQALEVVAARMQQELARQLQKLALSAAGEYGGQDPRWEILPQPIWAKDAEPRANLEMSAVPKEQAEAMSLEPFPGKVCCSACLCNFQVANDPDALSEDPVAFQTI
;
A
#
# COMPACT_ATOMS: atom_id res chain seq x y z
N MET A 1 -33.26 -47.58 -27.94
CA MET A 1 -32.37 -47.19 -26.83
C MET A 1 -31.17 -46.48 -27.43
N PRO A 2 -30.84 -45.27 -26.95
CA PRO A 2 -29.52 -45.13 -26.34
C PRO A 2 -29.58 -44.26 -25.07
N ALA A 3 -29.04 -44.81 -23.98
CA ALA A 3 -28.65 -44.08 -22.78
C ALA A 3 -27.13 -44.11 -22.73
N ALA A 4 -26.48 -42.96 -22.94
CA ALA A 4 -25.10 -42.66 -22.54
C ALA A 4 -24.73 -41.23 -22.97
N ILE A 5 -25.32 -40.21 -22.34
CA ILE A 5 -24.85 -38.80 -22.44
C ILE A 5 -24.67 -38.17 -21.03
N TRP A 6 -24.99 -38.88 -19.94
CA TRP A 6 -25.07 -38.29 -18.59
C TRP A 6 -23.81 -38.50 -17.72
N ALA A 7 -22.62 -38.60 -18.31
CA ALA A 7 -21.38 -38.81 -17.53
C ALA A 7 -20.43 -37.61 -17.53
N GLU A 8 -20.48 -36.74 -18.55
CA GLU A 8 -19.53 -35.63 -18.68
C GLU A 8 -19.98 -34.38 -17.87
N ASP A 9 -21.26 -34.06 -17.86
CA ASP A 9 -21.80 -32.93 -17.08
C ASP A 9 -21.68 -33.16 -15.55
N SER A 10 -21.85 -34.40 -15.10
CA SER A 10 -21.70 -34.77 -13.69
C SER A 10 -20.25 -34.68 -13.20
N MET A 11 -19.28 -34.90 -14.08
CA MET A 11 -17.86 -34.80 -13.73
C MET A 11 -17.43 -33.32 -13.69
N TYR A 12 -17.92 -32.48 -14.60
CA TYR A 12 -17.64 -31.04 -14.59
C TYR A 12 -18.26 -30.32 -13.38
N ASP A 13 -19.48 -30.67 -12.99
CA ASP A 13 -20.12 -30.15 -11.78
C ASP A 13 -19.42 -30.66 -10.51
N ALA A 14 -19.06 -31.94 -10.46
CA ALA A 14 -18.30 -32.51 -9.34
C ALA A 14 -16.89 -31.92 -9.23
N LEU A 15 -16.19 -31.71 -10.36
CA LEU A 15 -14.88 -31.05 -10.38
C LEU A 15 -15.01 -29.57 -9.97
N SER A 16 -16.04 -28.85 -10.41
CA SER A 16 -16.36 -27.50 -9.96
C SER A 16 -16.60 -27.43 -8.44
N GLU A 17 -17.31 -28.41 -7.89
CA GLU A 17 -17.64 -28.48 -6.47
C GLU A 17 -16.44 -28.89 -5.61
N VAL A 18 -15.60 -29.80 -6.10
CA VAL A 18 -14.30 -30.15 -5.49
C VAL A 18 -13.31 -28.98 -5.58
N ASN A 19 -13.28 -28.25 -6.69
CA ASN A 19 -12.40 -27.08 -6.90
C ASN A 19 -12.79 -25.86 -6.03
N LYS A 20 -14.00 -25.83 -5.47
CA LYS A 20 -14.38 -24.89 -4.39
C LYS A 20 -13.73 -25.22 -3.05
N HIS A 21 -13.32 -26.48 -2.85
CA HIS A 21 -12.78 -27.01 -1.59
C HIS A 21 -11.27 -27.30 -1.65
N ILE A 22 -10.65 -27.25 -2.83
CA ILE A 22 -9.19 -27.27 -2.94
C ILE A 22 -8.69 -25.90 -2.48
N PRO A 23 -7.87 -25.82 -1.42
CA PRO A 23 -7.25 -24.57 -1.05
C PRO A 23 -6.44 -24.07 -2.25
N LYS A 24 -6.72 -22.82 -2.62
CA LYS A 24 -6.09 -22.13 -3.73
C LYS A 24 -4.70 -21.74 -3.33
N LEU A 25 -3.76 -22.65 -3.54
CA LEU A 25 -2.41 -22.49 -3.01
C LEU A 25 -1.53 -21.87 -4.09
N LEU A 26 -0.88 -20.76 -3.75
CA LEU A 26 0.04 -20.04 -4.63
C LEU A 26 1.37 -19.80 -3.94
N GLU A 27 2.42 -19.70 -4.75
CA GLU A 27 3.70 -19.15 -4.32
C GLU A 27 3.65 -17.63 -4.26
N ARG A 28 4.51 -17.05 -3.42
CA ARG A 28 4.61 -15.60 -3.23
C ARG A 28 4.75 -14.83 -4.55
N PHE A 29 5.60 -15.31 -5.45
CA PHE A 29 5.83 -14.69 -6.75
C PHE A 29 4.55 -14.59 -7.60
N GLN A 30 3.68 -15.61 -7.56
CA GLN A 30 2.42 -15.62 -8.31
C GLN A 30 1.42 -14.62 -7.73
N VAL A 31 1.43 -14.42 -6.41
CA VAL A 31 0.60 -13.41 -5.74
C VAL A 31 1.08 -11.99 -6.06
N GLU A 32 2.40 -11.77 -6.04
CA GLU A 32 2.99 -10.49 -6.46
C GLU A 32 2.65 -10.18 -7.93
N GLU A 33 2.75 -11.16 -8.82
CA GLU A 33 2.34 -11.02 -10.23
C GLU A 33 0.84 -10.69 -10.37
N ALA A 34 -0.02 -11.32 -9.57
CA ALA A 34 -1.45 -11.00 -9.51
C ALA A 34 -1.71 -9.53 -9.14
N LEU A 35 -1.00 -9.06 -8.11
CA LEU A 35 -1.09 -7.70 -7.60
C LEU A 35 -0.65 -6.71 -8.68
N CYS A 36 0.48 -6.97 -9.33
CA CYS A 36 0.96 -6.18 -10.47
C CYS A 36 -0.10 -6.11 -11.58
N PHE A 37 -0.66 -7.25 -11.99
CA PHE A 37 -1.66 -7.29 -13.05
C PHE A 37 -2.95 -6.55 -12.68
N ALA A 38 -3.40 -6.65 -11.42
CA ALA A 38 -4.62 -6.01 -10.94
C ALA A 38 -4.54 -4.48 -10.98
N VAL A 39 -3.36 -3.90 -10.79
CA VAL A 39 -3.20 -2.44 -10.72
C VAL A 39 -2.67 -1.80 -11.99
N ARG A 40 -1.95 -2.55 -12.84
CA ARG A 40 -1.22 -1.99 -13.99
C ARG A 40 -2.05 -1.03 -14.84
N ASP A 41 -3.23 -1.49 -15.29
CA ASP A 41 -4.08 -0.74 -16.23
C ASP A 41 -5.10 0.16 -15.49
N CYS A 42 -4.96 0.33 -14.17
CA CYS A 42 -5.84 1.16 -13.37
C CYS A 42 -5.55 2.66 -13.63
N LYS A 43 -6.59 3.40 -14.00
CA LYS A 43 -6.49 4.85 -14.25
C LYS A 43 -6.43 5.68 -12.97
N PHE A 44 -6.83 5.12 -11.83
CA PHE A 44 -6.62 5.76 -10.53
C PHE A 44 -5.19 5.56 -10.07
N SER A 45 -4.65 6.54 -9.35
CA SER A 45 -3.30 6.43 -8.76
C SER A 45 -3.32 5.44 -7.61
N VAL A 46 -2.69 4.29 -7.82
CA VAL A 46 -2.63 3.18 -6.87
C VAL A 46 -1.21 2.64 -6.81
N SER A 47 -0.80 2.30 -5.60
CA SER A 47 0.49 1.71 -5.28
C SER A 47 0.31 0.53 -4.35
N ILE A 48 1.13 -0.51 -4.53
CA ILE A 48 1.17 -1.69 -3.66
C ILE A 48 2.57 -1.86 -3.11
N ALA A 49 2.69 -1.99 -1.80
CA ALA A 49 3.95 -2.27 -1.11
C ALA A 49 3.87 -3.56 -0.30
N ASP A 50 5.01 -4.24 -0.14
CA ASP A 50 5.09 -5.43 0.72
C ASP A 50 5.70 -5.10 2.10
N PRO A 51 4.88 -5.07 3.18
CA PRO A 51 5.37 -4.84 4.54
C PRO A 51 6.22 -5.99 5.11
N GLN A 52 6.28 -7.15 4.44
CA GLN A 52 7.09 -8.29 4.87
C GLN A 52 8.54 -8.18 4.39
N LEU A 53 8.84 -7.28 3.46
CA LEU A 53 10.20 -7.03 2.97
C LEU A 53 10.87 -5.88 3.73
N PRO A 54 12.22 -5.90 3.83
CA PRO A 54 12.96 -4.79 4.41
C PRO A 54 12.62 -3.48 3.71
N ASP A 55 12.35 -2.45 4.51
CA ASP A 55 12.04 -1.10 4.05
C ASP A 55 10.68 -0.92 3.33
N VAL A 56 9.81 -1.94 3.33
CA VAL A 56 8.44 -1.84 2.80
C VAL A 56 8.42 -1.32 1.35
N PRO A 57 9.09 -2.03 0.42
CA PRO A 57 9.26 -1.59 -0.95
C PRO A 57 7.96 -1.68 -1.74
N LEU A 58 7.82 -0.79 -2.72
CA LEU A 58 6.81 -0.88 -3.77
C LEU A 58 7.07 -2.12 -4.63
N ILE A 59 6.02 -2.91 -4.85
CA ILE A 59 6.04 -4.07 -5.74
C ILE A 59 5.23 -3.82 -7.02
N ALA A 60 4.25 -2.92 -6.97
CA ALA A 60 3.43 -2.55 -8.11
C ALA A 60 2.94 -1.11 -7.98
N VAL A 61 2.77 -0.44 -9.12
CA VAL A 61 2.08 0.84 -9.24
C VAL A 61 1.18 0.81 -10.48
N SER A 62 0.12 1.60 -10.47
CA SER A 62 -0.78 1.75 -11.61
C SER A 62 -0.29 2.80 -12.60
N GLU A 63 -0.80 2.77 -13.84
CA GLU A 63 -0.60 3.87 -14.80
C GLU A 63 -1.06 5.23 -14.23
N GLY A 64 -2.14 5.24 -13.43
CA GLY A 64 -2.56 6.46 -12.74
C GLY A 64 -1.51 7.02 -11.78
N PHE A 65 -0.74 6.16 -11.11
CA PHE A 65 0.33 6.57 -10.22
C PHE A 65 1.49 7.18 -10.99
N GLU A 66 1.86 6.58 -12.12
CA GLU A 66 2.90 7.13 -13.00
C GLU A 66 2.48 8.51 -13.53
N ASN A 67 1.22 8.66 -13.94
CA ASN A 67 0.69 9.93 -14.44
C ASN A 67 0.67 11.04 -13.37
N VAL A 68 0.29 10.71 -12.14
CA VAL A 68 0.26 11.70 -11.04
C VAL A 68 1.66 12.03 -10.56
N THR A 69 2.52 11.04 -10.33
CA THR A 69 3.80 11.27 -9.67
C THR A 69 4.95 11.55 -10.63
N GLY A 70 4.79 11.20 -11.91
CA GLY A 70 5.84 11.26 -12.93
C GLY A 70 6.91 10.17 -12.79
N TYR A 71 6.74 9.20 -11.89
CA TYR A 71 7.66 8.08 -11.71
C TYR A 71 7.12 6.82 -12.39
N ALA A 72 7.92 6.21 -13.27
CA ALA A 72 7.57 4.93 -13.85
C ALA A 72 7.82 3.78 -12.86
N LEU A 73 7.07 2.68 -12.97
CA LEU A 73 7.27 1.48 -12.14
C LEU A 73 8.74 1.04 -12.12
N ALA A 74 9.40 1.05 -13.28
CA ALA A 74 10.80 0.61 -13.41
C ALA A 74 11.79 1.43 -12.55
N ASP A 75 11.45 2.68 -12.22
CA ASP A 75 12.31 3.56 -11.43
C ASP A 75 12.07 3.43 -9.92
N VAL A 76 10.89 2.96 -9.52
CA VAL A 76 10.44 2.96 -8.12
C VAL A 76 10.17 1.58 -7.54
N GLN A 77 10.12 0.54 -8.37
CA GLN A 77 9.98 -0.83 -7.91
C GLN A 77 11.16 -1.20 -7.01
N GLY A 78 10.87 -1.77 -5.84
CA GLY A 78 11.89 -2.07 -4.83
C GLY A 78 12.23 -0.90 -3.91
N LEU A 79 11.69 0.30 -4.14
CA LEU A 79 11.91 1.47 -3.27
C LEU A 79 10.73 1.68 -2.33
N ASN A 80 11.01 2.24 -1.15
CA ASN A 80 9.96 2.75 -0.28
C ASN A 80 9.36 4.04 -0.88
N CYS A 81 8.03 4.19 -0.82
CA CYS A 81 7.29 5.32 -1.38
C CYS A 81 7.65 6.70 -0.77
N ARG A 82 8.47 6.75 0.29
CA ARG A 82 8.92 8.00 0.93
C ARG A 82 9.70 8.94 0.00
N PHE A 83 10.16 8.48 -1.18
CA PHE A 83 10.76 9.38 -2.18
C PHE A 83 9.81 10.52 -2.56
N LEU A 84 8.49 10.31 -2.48
CA LEU A 84 7.49 11.36 -2.68
C LEU A 84 7.53 12.45 -1.61
N ASN A 85 8.13 12.18 -0.44
CA ASN A 85 8.22 13.12 0.67
C ASN A 85 9.53 13.93 0.65
N GLU A 86 10.41 13.71 -0.33
CA GLU A 86 11.72 14.37 -0.37
C GLU A 86 11.60 15.90 -0.44
N GLY A 87 12.16 16.56 0.58
CA GLY A 87 12.10 18.01 0.71
C GLY A 87 10.68 18.54 0.97
N CYS A 88 9.78 17.70 1.50
CA CYS A 88 8.46 18.09 1.99
C CYS A 88 8.36 17.82 3.49
N GLU A 89 7.68 18.71 4.22
CA GLU A 89 7.41 18.48 5.62
C GLU A 89 6.25 17.50 5.77
N VAL A 90 6.42 16.51 6.64
CA VAL A 90 5.36 15.59 7.05
C VAL A 90 5.27 15.68 8.56
N SER A 91 4.06 15.85 9.07
CA SER A 91 3.83 16.01 10.50
C SER A 91 4.26 14.75 11.25
N GLU A 92 4.70 14.91 12.50
CA GLU A 92 5.06 13.77 13.35
C GLU A 92 3.85 12.84 13.58
N GLU A 93 2.64 13.41 13.63
CA GLU A 93 1.38 12.65 13.72
C GLU A 93 1.17 11.75 12.50
N ASP A 94 1.28 12.31 11.29
CA ASP A 94 1.15 11.57 10.04
C ASP A 94 2.24 10.51 9.92
N PHE A 95 3.49 10.83 10.28
CA PHE A 95 4.58 9.85 10.29
C PHE A 95 4.29 8.67 11.22
N GLN A 96 3.77 8.93 12.42
CA GLN A 96 3.41 7.87 13.37
C GLN A 96 2.23 7.03 12.85
N ALA A 97 1.23 7.67 12.23
CA ALA A 97 0.08 6.99 11.67
C ALA A 97 0.48 6.11 10.46
N LEU A 98 1.32 6.62 9.55
CA LEU A 98 1.90 5.85 8.44
C LEU A 98 2.72 4.66 8.94
N ARG A 99 3.56 4.85 9.97
CA ARG A 99 4.31 3.75 10.59
C ARG A 99 3.41 2.71 11.24
N ARG A 100 2.29 3.13 11.84
CA ARG A 100 1.30 2.22 12.42
C ARG A 100 0.60 1.42 11.33
N CYS A 101 0.08 2.09 10.31
CA CYS A 101 -0.50 1.48 9.12
C CYS A 101 0.43 0.43 8.51
N SER A 102 1.70 0.77 8.33
CA SER A 102 2.68 -0.16 7.76
C SER A 102 2.90 -1.43 8.59
N LYS A 103 2.72 -1.37 9.91
CA LYS A 103 2.92 -2.51 10.82
C LYS A 103 1.66 -3.33 11.05
N THR A 104 0.50 -2.67 11.12
CA THR A 104 -0.76 -3.29 11.56
C THR A 104 -1.79 -3.42 10.43
N GLY A 105 -1.59 -2.73 9.31
CA GLY A 105 -2.57 -2.58 8.25
C GLY A 105 -3.69 -1.57 8.56
N GLU A 106 -3.65 -0.90 9.73
CA GLU A 106 -4.63 0.11 10.13
C GLU A 106 -4.74 1.22 9.09
N ARG A 107 -5.97 1.60 8.72
CA ARG A 107 -6.21 2.60 7.67
C ARG A 107 -5.66 3.97 8.07
N PHE A 108 -4.84 4.55 7.21
CA PHE A 108 -4.42 5.94 7.25
C PHE A 108 -5.11 6.70 6.13
N VAL A 109 -5.72 7.84 6.46
CA VAL A 109 -6.20 8.81 5.46
C VAL A 109 -5.67 10.17 5.86
N GLY A 110 -4.85 10.78 5.00
CA GLY A 110 -4.19 12.05 5.30
C GLY A 110 -3.88 12.85 4.05
N LEU A 111 -3.67 14.15 4.24
CA LEU A 111 -3.27 15.06 3.19
C LEU A 111 -1.78 15.37 3.36
N LEU A 112 -0.97 14.98 2.39
CA LEU A 112 0.48 15.10 2.43
C LEU A 112 0.96 16.02 1.30
N GLN A 113 1.91 16.91 1.59
CA GLN A 113 2.64 17.56 0.51
C GLN A 113 3.67 16.58 -0.04
N ASN A 114 3.59 16.29 -1.33
CA ASN A 114 4.48 15.37 -2.02
C ASN A 114 5.16 16.05 -3.20
N ARG A 115 6.20 15.40 -3.74
CA ARG A 115 7.01 15.91 -4.85
C ARG A 115 7.03 14.91 -6.00
N ARG A 116 6.73 15.39 -7.20
CA ARG A 116 6.82 14.63 -8.45
C ARG A 116 8.27 14.41 -8.87
N SER A 117 8.51 13.52 -9.83
CA SER A 117 9.84 13.31 -10.43
C SER A 117 10.40 14.57 -11.11
N THR A 118 9.52 15.49 -11.54
CA THR A 118 9.88 16.79 -12.09
C THR A 118 10.36 17.80 -11.03
N GLY A 119 10.17 17.49 -9.75
CA GLY A 119 10.46 18.37 -8.62
C GLY A 119 9.29 19.26 -8.18
N GLU A 120 8.18 19.28 -8.94
CA GLU A 120 6.95 20.01 -8.58
C GLU A 120 6.32 19.41 -7.32
N THR A 121 5.85 20.26 -6.41
CA THR A 121 5.07 19.80 -5.24
C THR A 121 3.59 19.74 -5.55
N PHE A 122 2.90 18.73 -5.02
CA PHE A 122 1.46 18.57 -5.11
C PHE A 122 0.87 18.12 -3.78
N MET A 123 -0.41 18.41 -3.55
CA MET A 123 -1.15 17.95 -2.38
C MET A 123 -1.74 16.58 -2.66
N ASN A 124 -1.19 15.57 -1.98
CA ASN A 124 -1.60 14.17 -2.09
C ASN A 124 -2.58 13.82 -0.97
N LEU A 125 -3.87 13.65 -1.31
CA LEU A 125 -4.80 12.95 -0.42
C LEU A 125 -4.53 11.44 -0.55
N LEU A 126 -3.92 10.87 0.49
CA LEU A 126 -3.51 9.47 0.55
C LEU A 126 -4.49 8.67 1.42
N ASP A 127 -5.03 7.59 0.87
CA ASP A 127 -5.67 6.49 1.60
C ASP A 127 -4.76 5.26 1.55
N LEU A 128 -4.18 4.87 2.68
CA LEU A 128 -3.26 3.74 2.82
C LEU A 128 -3.86 2.71 3.79
N GLN A 129 -3.99 1.47 3.34
CA GLN A 129 -4.56 0.41 4.16
C GLN A 129 -3.94 -0.96 3.85
N GLY A 130 -3.85 -1.80 4.87
CA GLY A 130 -3.45 -3.19 4.71
C GLY A 130 -4.57 -4.04 4.10
N LEU A 131 -4.25 -4.82 3.07
CA LEU A 131 -5.12 -5.78 2.42
C LEU A 131 -4.58 -7.20 2.61
N ILE A 132 -5.36 -8.03 3.27
CA ILE A 132 -5.05 -9.44 3.51
C ILE A 132 -5.53 -10.24 2.31
N VAL A 133 -4.63 -10.99 1.67
CA VAL A 133 -4.91 -11.75 0.44
C VAL A 133 -4.81 -13.26 0.61
N ALA A 134 -4.07 -13.73 1.62
CA ALA A 134 -3.85 -15.15 1.86
C ALA A 134 -3.56 -15.45 3.33
N ARG A 135 -3.48 -16.74 3.67
CA ARG A 135 -2.95 -17.26 4.93
C ARG A 135 -1.72 -18.12 4.69
N ASP A 136 -0.66 -17.87 5.43
CA ASP A 136 0.59 -18.62 5.35
C ASP A 136 0.54 -19.83 6.30
N HIS A 137 0.34 -21.03 5.74
CA HIS A 137 0.27 -22.29 6.50
C HIS A 137 1.61 -22.64 7.17
N SER A 138 2.73 -22.28 6.56
CA SER A 138 4.06 -22.47 7.16
C SER A 138 4.28 -21.62 8.41
N ARG A 139 3.47 -20.56 8.58
CA ARG A 139 3.51 -19.65 9.73
C ARG A 139 2.25 -19.74 10.60
N GLY A 140 1.64 -20.93 10.67
CA GLY A 140 0.49 -21.18 11.54
C GLY A 140 -0.77 -20.42 11.13
N GLY A 141 -0.93 -20.14 9.82
CA GLY A 141 -2.08 -19.40 9.29
C GLY A 141 -1.96 -17.88 9.45
N ALA A 142 -0.73 -17.36 9.54
CA ALA A 142 -0.49 -15.92 9.60
C ALA A 142 -1.05 -15.21 8.36
N ASP A 143 -1.66 -14.04 8.57
CA ASP A 143 -2.24 -13.27 7.48
C ASP A 143 -1.13 -12.73 6.57
N VAL A 144 -1.30 -12.94 5.27
CA VAL A 144 -0.44 -12.39 4.22
C VAL A 144 -1.06 -11.09 3.76
N MET A 145 -0.43 -9.98 4.13
CA MET A 145 -0.93 -8.63 3.91
C MET A 145 0.01 -7.85 3.00
N PHE A 146 -0.59 -7.05 2.11
CA PHE A 146 0.08 -6.01 1.34
C PHE A 146 -0.51 -4.65 1.69
N LEU A 147 0.27 -3.59 1.57
CA LEU A 147 -0.26 -2.23 1.75
C LEU A 147 -0.73 -1.71 0.39
N VAL A 148 -1.95 -1.20 0.34
CA VAL A 148 -2.51 -0.54 -0.85
C VAL A 148 -2.64 0.94 -0.52
N GLY A 149 -1.95 1.77 -1.29
CA GLY A 149 -2.04 3.23 -1.23
C GLY A 149 -2.77 3.78 -2.45
N ILE A 150 -3.82 4.57 -2.23
CA ILE A 150 -4.56 5.29 -3.27
C ILE A 150 -4.29 6.78 -3.08
N GLN A 151 -3.80 7.41 -4.13
CA GLN A 151 -3.44 8.82 -4.12
C GLN A 151 -4.42 9.64 -4.96
N ALA A 152 -4.74 10.84 -4.51
CA ALA A 152 -5.39 11.85 -5.34
C ALA A 152 -4.63 13.16 -5.24
N ASP A 153 -4.30 13.72 -6.40
CA ASP A 153 -3.82 15.09 -6.48
C ASP A 153 -5.00 16.05 -6.27
N VAL A 154 -5.00 16.72 -5.13
CA VAL A 154 -6.04 17.68 -4.74
C VAL A 154 -5.50 19.09 -4.67
N THR A 155 -4.37 19.37 -5.33
CA THR A 155 -3.71 20.69 -5.29
C THR A 155 -4.66 21.83 -5.70
N SER A 156 -5.50 21.61 -6.71
CA SER A 156 -6.50 22.59 -7.17
C SER A 156 -7.74 22.69 -6.28
N ALA A 157 -7.99 21.68 -5.45
CA ALA A 157 -9.17 21.58 -4.59
C ALA A 157 -8.88 21.96 -3.13
N CYS A 158 -7.61 22.02 -2.73
CA CYS A 158 -7.20 22.49 -1.42
C CYS A 158 -7.40 24.00 -1.31
N ASP A 159 -8.11 24.42 -0.26
CA ASP A 159 -8.12 25.83 0.13
C ASP A 159 -6.80 26.22 0.81
N ALA A 160 -6.67 27.50 1.17
CA ALA A 160 -5.48 28.02 1.85
C ALA A 160 -5.20 27.34 3.22
N HIS A 161 -6.17 26.60 3.75
CA HIS A 161 -6.06 25.85 5.00
C HIS A 161 -5.72 24.38 4.78
N HIS A 162 -5.43 23.96 3.54
CA HIS A 162 -5.18 22.57 3.18
C HIS A 162 -6.34 21.65 3.61
N THR A 163 -7.58 22.13 3.52
CA THR A 163 -8.74 21.26 3.71
C THR A 163 -9.14 20.64 2.38
N VAL A 164 -9.58 19.39 2.41
CA VAL A 164 -10.03 18.65 1.22
C VAL A 164 -11.54 18.48 1.29
N PRO A 165 -12.30 18.73 0.20
CA PRO A 165 -13.73 18.48 0.19
C PRO A 165 -14.06 17.01 0.48
N GLU A 166 -15.12 16.79 1.25
CA GLU A 166 -15.58 15.45 1.63
C GLU A 166 -15.85 14.54 0.42
N ASP A 167 -16.31 15.12 -0.69
CA ASP A 167 -16.55 14.39 -1.95
C ASP A 167 -15.30 13.68 -2.49
N HIS A 168 -14.10 14.27 -2.31
CA HIS A 168 -12.85 13.64 -2.73
C HIS A 168 -12.50 12.45 -1.82
N ARG A 169 -12.80 12.55 -0.52
CA ARG A 169 -12.61 11.44 0.42
C ARG A 169 -13.54 10.28 0.08
N GLN A 170 -14.81 10.56 -0.20
CA GLN A 170 -15.77 9.54 -0.64
C GLN A 170 -15.37 8.90 -1.97
N ALA A 171 -14.81 9.68 -2.91
CA ALA A 171 -14.29 9.15 -4.16
C ALA A 171 -13.16 8.12 -3.92
N LEU A 172 -12.24 8.38 -2.99
CA LEU A 172 -11.20 7.42 -2.61
C LEU A 172 -11.78 6.10 -2.09
N GLU A 173 -12.87 6.15 -1.30
CA GLU A 173 -13.53 4.93 -0.82
C GLU A 173 -14.13 4.09 -1.95
N VAL A 174 -14.74 4.76 -2.95
CA VAL A 174 -15.25 4.09 -4.15
C VAL A 174 -14.11 3.44 -4.95
N VAL A 175 -12.96 4.10 -5.05
CA VAL A 175 -11.77 3.54 -5.69
C VAL A 175 -11.25 2.34 -4.90
N ALA A 176 -11.14 2.44 -3.57
CA ALA A 176 -10.70 1.35 -2.70
C ALA A 176 -11.56 0.10 -2.86
N ALA A 177 -12.88 0.26 -2.83
CA ALA A 177 -13.82 -0.85 -3.03
C ALA A 177 -13.65 -1.51 -4.41
N ARG A 178 -13.47 -0.72 -5.47
CA ARG A 178 -13.22 -1.23 -6.83
C ARG A 178 -11.88 -1.96 -6.94
N MET A 179 -10.83 -1.42 -6.32
CA MET A 179 -9.50 -2.04 -6.31
C MET A 179 -9.52 -3.39 -5.59
N GLN A 180 -10.20 -3.47 -4.43
CA GLN A 180 -10.38 -4.73 -3.70
C GLN A 180 -11.07 -5.79 -4.58
N GLN A 181 -12.16 -5.43 -5.26
CA GLN A 181 -12.90 -6.34 -6.15
C GLN A 181 -12.07 -6.82 -7.34
N GLU A 182 -11.34 -5.91 -7.99
CA GLU A 182 -10.51 -6.26 -9.14
C GLU A 182 -9.35 -7.17 -8.75
N LEU A 183 -8.69 -6.88 -7.63
CA LEU A 183 -7.63 -7.73 -7.11
C LEU A 183 -8.16 -9.11 -6.69
N ALA A 184 -9.32 -9.18 -6.03
CA ALA A 184 -9.98 -10.44 -5.72
C ALA A 184 -10.18 -11.30 -6.99
N ARG A 185 -10.66 -10.66 -8.06
CA ARG A 185 -10.90 -11.30 -9.35
C ARG A 185 -9.61 -11.85 -9.96
N GLN A 186 -8.50 -11.10 -9.89
CA GLN A 186 -7.21 -11.56 -10.44
C GLN A 186 -6.60 -12.70 -9.63
N LEU A 187 -6.57 -12.58 -8.30
CA LEU A 187 -6.09 -13.64 -7.41
C LEU A 187 -6.90 -14.93 -7.61
N GLN A 188 -8.23 -14.81 -7.76
CA GLN A 188 -9.09 -15.96 -8.03
C GLN A 188 -8.79 -16.63 -9.38
N LYS A 189 -8.53 -15.85 -10.44
CA LYS A 189 -8.16 -16.41 -11.75
C LYS A 189 -6.85 -17.18 -11.69
N LEU A 190 -5.82 -16.60 -11.08
CA LEU A 190 -4.51 -17.22 -10.96
C LEU A 190 -4.55 -18.49 -10.13
N ALA A 191 -5.29 -18.46 -9.03
CA ALA A 191 -5.54 -19.64 -8.23
C ALA A 191 -6.25 -20.77 -9.00
N LEU A 192 -7.22 -20.43 -9.87
CA LEU A 192 -7.89 -21.43 -10.72
C LEU A 192 -6.97 -22.00 -11.81
N SER A 193 -6.06 -21.19 -12.37
CA SER A 193 -5.08 -21.69 -13.34
C SER A 193 -3.98 -22.54 -12.70
N ALA A 194 -3.58 -22.24 -11.46
CA ALA A 194 -2.56 -23.00 -10.74
C ALA A 194 -3.05 -24.39 -10.28
N ALA A 195 -4.37 -24.57 -10.11
CA ALA A 195 -4.97 -25.84 -9.66
C ALA A 195 -4.80 -27.02 -10.65
N GLY A 196 -4.26 -26.80 -11.85
CA GLY A 196 -4.03 -27.83 -12.87
C GLY A 196 -2.59 -28.38 -12.97
N GLU A 197 -1.61 -27.74 -12.34
CA GLU A 197 -0.18 -28.05 -12.50
C GLU A 197 0.44 -28.52 -11.16
N TYR A 198 0.02 -29.67 -10.65
CA TYR A 198 0.63 -30.24 -9.45
C TYR A 198 1.94 -30.97 -9.78
N GLY A 199 3.05 -30.24 -9.65
CA GLY A 199 4.41 -30.75 -9.80
C GLY A 199 5.44 -29.83 -9.15
N GLY A 200 5.33 -29.58 -7.85
CA GLY A 200 6.22 -28.69 -7.10
C GLY A 200 5.87 -28.69 -5.60
N GLN A 201 6.78 -28.22 -4.75
CA GLN A 201 6.72 -28.34 -3.28
C GLN A 201 5.42 -27.85 -2.63
N ASP A 202 5.18 -28.31 -1.40
CA ASP A 202 4.01 -28.04 -0.55
C ASP A 202 3.69 -26.53 -0.52
N PRO A 203 2.61 -26.09 -1.17
CA PRO A 203 2.45 -24.68 -1.50
C PRO A 203 2.05 -23.88 -0.25
N ARG A 204 2.71 -22.73 -0.07
CA ARG A 204 2.82 -22.06 1.24
C ARG A 204 1.60 -21.22 1.63
N TRP A 205 0.93 -20.58 0.67
CA TRP A 205 -0.12 -19.58 0.93
C TRP A 205 -1.48 -20.02 0.43
N GLU A 206 -2.48 -20.08 1.32
CA GLU A 206 -3.89 -20.29 0.98
C GLU A 206 -4.56 -18.96 0.67
N ILE A 207 -4.91 -18.74 -0.59
CA ILE A 207 -5.53 -17.50 -1.07
C ILE A 207 -6.95 -17.37 -0.52
N LEU A 208 -7.26 -16.19 0.02
CA LEU A 208 -8.61 -15.88 0.45
C LEU A 208 -9.53 -15.75 -0.78
N PRO A 209 -10.76 -16.31 -0.73
CA PRO A 209 -11.74 -16.14 -1.80
C PRO A 209 -12.07 -14.66 -2.07
N GLN A 210 -11.97 -13.83 -1.03
CA GLN A 210 -12.09 -12.39 -1.07
C GLN A 210 -11.01 -11.77 -0.18
N PRO A 211 -10.14 -10.89 -0.72
CA PRO A 211 -9.23 -10.10 0.08
C PRO A 211 -9.97 -9.24 1.10
N ILE A 212 -9.40 -9.06 2.29
CA ILE A 212 -10.04 -8.37 3.42
C ILE A 212 -9.17 -7.19 3.83
N TRP A 213 -9.75 -6.00 3.96
CA TRP A 213 -9.05 -4.87 4.54
C TRP A 213 -8.79 -5.12 6.04
N ALA A 214 -7.59 -4.82 6.53
CA ALA A 214 -7.16 -5.21 7.88
C ALA A 214 -8.04 -4.66 9.04
N LYS A 215 -8.88 -3.65 8.80
CA LYS A 215 -9.84 -3.11 9.79
C LYS A 215 -11.15 -3.92 9.88
N ASP A 216 -11.46 -4.69 8.85
CA ASP A 216 -12.65 -5.53 8.76
C ASP A 216 -12.39 -6.98 9.21
N ALA A 217 -11.13 -7.33 9.50
CA ALA A 217 -10.80 -8.55 10.19
C ALA A 217 -11.26 -8.42 11.65
N GLU A 218 -12.09 -9.37 12.14
CA GLU A 218 -12.56 -9.33 13.53
C GLU A 218 -11.40 -9.12 14.51
N PRO A 219 -11.58 -8.32 15.58
CA PRO A 219 -10.57 -8.21 16.63
C PRO A 219 -10.36 -9.60 17.24
N ARG A 220 -9.25 -10.26 16.89
CA ARG A 220 -8.92 -11.57 17.45
C ARG A 220 -8.66 -11.40 18.95
N ALA A 221 -9.51 -12.02 19.75
CA ALA A 221 -9.15 -12.38 21.12
C ALA A 221 -7.88 -13.24 21.05
N ASN A 222 -6.83 -12.85 21.78
CA ASN A 222 -5.51 -13.48 21.86
C ASN A 222 -4.48 -13.03 20.82
N LEU A 223 -4.13 -11.76 20.85
CA LEU A 223 -2.73 -11.35 20.88
C LEU A 223 -2.55 -10.53 22.16
N GLU A 224 -2.31 -11.21 23.28
CA GLU A 224 -1.68 -10.54 24.41
C GLU A 224 -0.35 -10.00 23.89
N MET A 225 -0.31 -8.69 23.63
CA MET A 225 0.93 -7.95 23.70
C MET A 225 1.45 -8.16 25.12
N SER A 226 2.35 -9.14 25.29
CA SER A 226 3.20 -9.16 26.47
C SER A 226 3.92 -7.82 26.44
N ALA A 227 3.53 -6.93 27.35
CA ALA A 227 4.20 -5.66 27.54
C ALA A 227 5.70 -5.95 27.67
N VAL A 228 6.49 -5.42 26.74
CA VAL A 228 7.95 -5.43 26.89
C VAL A 228 8.23 -4.64 28.17
N PRO A 229 8.82 -5.26 29.21
CA PRO A 229 9.12 -4.55 30.44
C PRO A 229 10.06 -3.38 30.14
N LYS A 230 9.79 -2.22 30.76
CA LYS A 230 10.49 -0.94 30.57
C LYS A 230 11.98 -0.94 30.97
N GLU A 231 12.62 -2.09 31.15
CA GLU A 231 14.00 -2.22 31.64
C GLU A 231 14.97 -2.83 30.61
N GLN A 232 14.60 -2.94 29.33
CA GLN A 232 15.52 -3.37 28.26
C GLN A 232 15.70 -2.35 27.12
N ALA A 233 15.26 -1.10 27.31
CA ALA A 233 15.50 -0.01 26.37
C ALA A 233 16.94 0.57 26.44
N GLU A 234 17.79 0.08 27.34
CA GLU A 234 19.17 0.54 27.52
C GLU A 234 20.18 -0.57 27.16
N ALA A 235 20.07 -1.16 25.96
CA ALA A 235 21.15 -1.97 25.38
C ALA A 235 20.98 -2.20 23.87
N MET A 236 20.74 -1.15 23.08
CA MET A 236 20.96 -1.19 21.63
C MET A 236 21.69 0.06 21.22
N SER A 237 23.00 0.05 21.50
CA SER A 237 23.98 0.96 20.92
C SER A 237 23.80 0.98 19.41
N LEU A 238 23.54 2.18 18.90
CA LEU A 238 23.53 2.52 17.49
C LEU A 238 24.94 2.24 16.91
N GLU A 239 25.08 1.16 16.15
CA GLU A 239 26.16 1.05 15.16
C GLU A 239 25.78 1.95 13.95
N PRO A 240 26.66 2.86 13.51
CA PRO A 240 26.37 3.77 12.41
C PRO A 240 26.43 3.04 11.06
N PHE A 241 25.40 3.21 10.23
CA PHE A 241 25.46 2.83 8.81
C PHE A 241 26.58 3.63 8.10
N PRO A 242 27.51 2.97 7.38
CA PRO A 242 28.59 3.64 6.69
C PRO A 242 28.08 4.22 5.36
N GLY A 243 28.23 5.54 5.19
CA GLY A 243 27.89 6.20 3.92
C GLY A 243 27.74 7.72 4.02
N LYS A 244 28.76 8.41 4.55
CA LYS A 244 28.85 9.87 4.52
C LYS A 244 29.21 10.35 3.11
N VAL A 245 28.42 11.27 2.56
CA VAL A 245 28.99 12.42 1.83
C VAL A 245 28.64 13.66 2.64
N CYS A 246 29.69 14.25 3.19
CA CYS A 246 29.67 15.47 3.99
C CYS A 246 29.88 16.65 3.03
N CYS A 247 29.10 17.72 3.17
CA CYS A 247 29.55 19.05 2.77
C CYS A 247 29.40 19.98 3.97
N SER A 248 30.53 20.55 4.36
CA SER A 248 30.74 21.39 5.53
C SER A 248 30.40 22.85 5.25
N ALA A 249 29.54 23.46 6.06
CA ALA A 249 29.68 24.84 6.54
C ALA A 249 28.50 25.19 7.45
N CYS A 250 28.79 26.02 8.46
CA CYS A 250 27.85 26.78 9.29
C CYS A 250 27.29 26.11 10.56
N LEU A 251 28.17 26.01 11.56
CA LEU A 251 27.84 26.39 12.93
C LEU A 251 28.67 27.62 13.29
N CYS A 252 28.04 28.80 13.35
CA CYS A 252 28.48 29.93 14.15
C CYS A 252 27.28 30.82 14.51
N ASN A 253 27.01 30.84 15.82
CA ASN A 253 26.34 31.85 16.62
C ASN A 253 24.84 32.15 16.46
N PHE A 254 24.12 31.70 17.47
CA PHE A 254 22.85 32.22 17.96
C PHE A 254 23.12 33.45 18.85
N GLN A 255 22.66 34.65 18.47
CA GLN A 255 22.36 35.74 19.41
C GLN A 255 21.47 36.82 18.75
N VAL A 256 20.20 36.84 19.19
CA VAL A 256 19.24 37.95 19.40
C VAL A 256 19.51 39.31 18.73
N ALA A 257 18.56 39.79 17.93
CA ALA A 257 17.95 41.13 18.09
C ALA A 257 16.75 41.33 17.14
N ASN A 258 15.72 41.98 17.67
CA ASN A 258 14.47 42.40 17.03
C ASN A 258 14.66 43.35 15.84
N ASP A 259 13.73 43.32 14.88
CA ASP A 259 13.11 44.55 14.37
C ASP A 259 11.71 44.24 13.78
N PRO A 260 10.64 44.96 14.19
CA PRO A 260 9.28 44.79 13.70
C PRO A 260 8.90 45.94 12.76
N ASP A 261 9.02 45.77 11.44
CA ASP A 261 8.28 46.53 10.42
C ASP A 261 8.78 46.16 9.01
N ALA A 262 7.98 45.39 8.26
CA ALA A 262 7.96 45.42 6.79
C ALA A 262 6.76 44.61 6.26
N LEU A 263 5.60 45.26 6.28
CA LEU A 263 4.42 44.94 5.47
C LEU A 263 4.77 45.04 3.97
N SER A 264 4.22 44.15 3.12
CA SER A 264 3.34 44.52 1.99
C SER A 264 3.17 43.41 0.93
N GLU A 265 1.89 43.02 0.75
CA GLU A 265 1.19 42.76 -0.53
C GLU A 265 1.32 41.43 -1.31
N ASP A 266 0.21 40.65 -1.24
CA ASP A 266 -0.45 39.78 -2.24
C ASP A 266 -0.79 40.53 -3.57
N PRO A 267 -1.29 39.91 -4.69
CA PRO A 267 -2.07 38.65 -4.80
C PRO A 267 -1.90 37.72 -6.05
N VAL A 268 -2.35 36.46 -5.92
CA VAL A 268 -3.22 35.66 -6.85
C VAL A 268 -2.81 35.35 -8.31
N ALA A 269 -2.79 34.06 -8.68
CA ALA A 269 -3.56 33.49 -9.82
C ALA A 269 -3.51 31.94 -9.92
N PHE A 270 -4.67 31.31 -9.63
CA PHE A 270 -5.08 29.95 -10.00
C PHE A 270 -5.42 29.86 -11.51
N GLN A 271 -4.98 28.82 -12.23
CA GLN A 271 -5.66 28.26 -13.42
C GLN A 271 -5.27 26.77 -13.61
N THR A 272 -6.18 25.82 -13.29
CA THR A 272 -7.03 24.96 -14.20
C THR A 272 -6.26 23.72 -14.75
N ILE A 273 -6.76 22.46 -14.76
CA ILE A 273 -8.09 21.82 -14.72
C ILE A 273 -7.96 20.50 -13.93
#